data_AF-A0A2V8LLE9-F1
#
_entry.id   AF-A0A2V8LLE9-F1
#
_cell.length_a   1.000
_cell.length_b   1.000
_cell.length_c   1.000
_cell.angle_alpha   90.00
_cell.angle_beta   90.00
_cell.angle_gamma   90.00
#
_symmetry.space_group_name_H-M   'P 1'
#
loop_
_entity.id
_entity.type
_entity.pdbx_description
1 polymer ?
#
loop_
_entity_poly.entity_id
_entity_poly.type
_entity_poly.pdbx_seq_one_letter_code
_entity_poly.pdbx_strand_id
1 'polypeptide(L)' 'MISVVIPAYNQARYLLRAIESVWAQEIDDLEIVVVDDHGIAASLRATAN' A
#
# COMPACT_ATOMS: atom_id res chain seq x y z
N MET A 1 -14.00 13.22 -3.17
CA MET A 1 -12.91 12.49 -2.53
C MET A 1 -13.38 11.15 -2.02
N ILE A 2 -12.72 10.07 -2.43
CA ILE A 2 -12.88 8.71 -1.91
C ILE A 2 -11.52 8.27 -1.37
N SER A 3 -11.49 7.82 -0.12
CA SER A 3 -10.30 7.21 0.49
C SER A 3 -10.50 5.70 0.60
N VAL A 4 -9.56 4.93 0.04
CA VAL A 4 -9.54 3.47 0.12
C VAL A 4 -8.45 3.06 1.09
N VAL A 5 -8.85 2.45 2.21
CA VAL A 5 -7.92 1.95 3.23
C VAL A 5 -7.64 0.47 2.96
N ILE A 6 -6.38 0.13 2.72
CA ILE A 6 -5.91 -1.24 2.48
C ILE A 6 -5.06 -1.69 3.67
N PRO A 7 -5.63 -2.41 4.65
CA PRO A 7 -4.84 -3.06 5.68
C PRO A 7 -4.06 -4.23 5.07
N ALA A 8 -2.76 -4.28 5.34
CA ALA A 8 -1.86 -5.32 4.88
C ALA A 8 -1.13 -5.93 6.09
N TYR A 9 -1.20 -7.26 6.25
CA TYR A 9 -0.46 -8.01 7.26
C TYR A 9 0.27 -9.17 6.60
N ASN A 10 1.59 -9.07 6.40
CA ASN A 10 2.40 -10.08 5.71
C ASN A 10 1.86 -10.50 4.31
N GLN A 11 1.15 -9.58 3.62
CA GLN A 11 0.54 -9.82 2.30
C GLN A 11 1.28 -9.11 1.16
N ALA A 12 2.60 -8.95 1.27
CA ALA A 12 3.43 -8.27 0.27
C ALA A 12 3.19 -8.78 -1.16
N ARG A 13 2.88 -10.08 -1.32
CA ARG A 13 2.58 -10.71 -2.61
C ARG A 13 1.30 -10.18 -3.29
N TYR A 14 0.29 -9.79 -2.52
CA TYR A 14 -1.02 -9.38 -3.05
C TYR A 14 -1.25 -7.88 -2.99
N LEU A 15 -0.51 -7.18 -2.13
CA LEU A 15 -0.65 -5.75 -1.91
C LEU A 15 -0.51 -4.95 -3.21
N LEU A 16 0.49 -5.27 -4.04
CA LEU A 16 0.69 -4.56 -5.30
C LEU A 16 -0.53 -4.71 -6.23
N ARG A 17 -1.05 -5.93 -6.40
CA ARG A 17 -2.25 -6.17 -7.24
C ARG A 17 -3.48 -5.46 -6.69
N ALA A 18 -3.64 -5.40 -5.37
CA ALA A 18 -4.75 -4.68 -4.74
C ALA A 18 -4.67 -3.18 -5.04
N ILE A 19 -3.50 -2.57 -4.87
CA ILE A 19 -3.24 -1.16 -5.20
C ILE A 19 -3.51 -0.89 -6.68
N GLU A 20 -2.96 -1.70 -7.59
CA GLU A 20 -3.17 -1.57 -9.03
C GLU A 20 -4.66 -1.64 -9.41
N SER A 21 -5.44 -2.53 -8.76
CA SER A 21 -6.87 -2.65 -9.04
C SER A 21 -7.68 -1.41 -8.62
N VAL A 22 -7.29 -0.78 -7.51
CA VAL A 22 -7.93 0.43 -6.99
C VAL A 22 -7.49 1.65 -7.79
N TRP A 23 -6.22 1.70 -8.21
CA TRP A 23 -5.67 2.77 -9.02
C TRP A 23 -6.26 2.82 -10.44
N ALA A 24 -6.71 1.68 -10.98
CA ALA A 24 -7.31 1.60 -12.30
C ALA A 24 -8.75 2.13 -12.39
N GLN A 25 -9.33 2.63 -11.30
CA GLN A 25 -10.68 3.20 -11.31
C GLN A 25 -10.68 4.61 -11.91
N GLU A 26 -11.71 4.95 -12.67
CA GLU A 26 -11.94 6.30 -13.23
C GLU A 26 -12.56 7.23 -12.17
N ILE A 27 -11.84 7.48 -11.07
CA ILE A 27 -12.25 8.36 -9.98
C ILE A 27 -11.21 9.48 -9.84
N ASP A 28 -11.63 10.71 -10.14
CA ASP A 28 -10.73 11.89 -10.19
C ASP A 28 -10.11 12.27 -8.84
N ASP A 29 -10.78 11.94 -7.73
CA ASP A 29 -10.41 12.38 -6.38
C ASP A 29 -10.31 11.17 -5.45
N LEU A 30 -9.30 10.33 -5.73
CA LEU A 30 -9.02 9.05 -5.07
C LEU A 30 -7.74 9.13 -4.21
N GLU A 31 -7.83 8.67 -2.98
CA GLU A 31 -6.71 8.48 -2.06
C GLU A 31 -6.59 6.99 -1.68
N ILE A 32 -5.38 6.44 -1.68
CA ILE A 32 -5.12 5.07 -1.21
C ILE A 32 -4.23 5.14 0.02
N VAL A 33 -4.72 4.61 1.15
CA VAL A 33 -3.99 4.54 2.42
C VAL A 33 -3.69 3.09 2.74
N VAL A 34 -2.42 2.71 2.67
CA VAL A 34 -1.96 1.37 3.06
C VAL A 34 -1.58 1.38 4.53
N VAL A 35 -2.20 0.51 5.31
CA VAL A 35 -1.85 0.29 6.72
C VAL A 35 -1.12 -1.04 6.82
N ASP A 36 0.21 -0.99 6.90
CA ASP A 36 1.04 -2.17 7.09
C ASP A 36 1.21 -2.47 8.58
N ASP A 37 0.45 -3.44 9.08
CA ASP A 37 0.50 -3.88 10.47
C ASP A 37 1.67 -4.85 10.67
N HIS A 38 2.89 -4.41 10.34
CA HIS A 38 4.13 -5.18 10.50
C HIS A 38 4.21 -5.84 11.88
N GLY A 39 3.81 -7.11 11.97
CA GLY A 39 4.22 -8.01 13.03
C GLY A 39 5.73 -8.23 12.92
N ILE A 40 6.48 -7.49 13.73
CA ILE A 40 7.95 -7.43 13.88
C ILE A 40 8.66 -6.48 12.90
N ALA A 41 9.16 -5.39 13.49
CA ALA A 41 9.95 -4.34 12.88
C ALA A 41 11.31 -4.85 12.35
N ALA A 42 11.58 -4.58 11.08
CA ALA A 42 12.94 -4.47 10.56
C ALA A 42 12.99 -3.33 9.54
N SER A 43 13.78 -2.29 9.83
CA SER A 43 14.09 -1.22 8.88
C SER A 43 15.45 -1.48 8.24
N LEU A 44 15.52 -1.40 6.91
CA LEU A 44 16.77 -1.37 6.16
C LEU A 44 16.89 0.01 5.50
N ARG A 45 18.03 0.67 5.71
CA ARG A 45 18.39 1.94 5.07
C ARG A 45 19.61 1.69 4.19
N ALA A 46 19.46 1.84 2.88
CA ALA A 46 20.59 1.89 1.95
C ALA A 46 20.83 3.35 1.55
N THR A 47 22.08 3.77 1.50
CA THR A 47 22.52 5.04 0.91
C THR A 47 23.48 4.68 -0.21
N ALA A 48 23.19 5.13 -1.43
CA ALA A 48 24.12 5.03 -2.55
C ALA A 48 25.05 6.24 -2.54
N ASN A 49 26.34 6.01 -2.82
CA ASN A 49 27.32 7.05 -3.14
C ASN A 49 27.12 7.56 -4.57
#